data_AF-X1B6P7-F1
#
_entry.id   AF-X1B6P7-F1
#
_cell.length_a   1.000
_cell.length_b   1.000
_cell.length_c   1.000
_cell.angle_alpha   90.00
_cell.angle_beta   90.00
_cell.angle_gamma   90.00
#
_symmetry.space_group_name_H-M   'P 1'
#
loop_
_entity.id
_entity.type
_entity.pdbx_description
1 polymer ?
#
loop_
_entity_poly.entity_id
_entity_poly.type
_entity_poly.pdbx_seq_one_letter_code
_entity_poly.pdbx_strand_id
1 'polypeptide(L)'
;MKDLFKNLEFKAIGTIIEKSADESGRRIIRGYASVANNLDRQNEIITHEALVKAKEDLLKNPTIFYEHKHSELPVGKTIATEVDSKGLLITVEFTK
;
A
#
# COMPACT_ATOMS: atom_id res chain seq x y z
N MET A 1 25.67 -14.76 2.56
CA MET A 1 24.59 -13.80 2.23
C MET A 1 24.01 -14.02 0.83
N LYS A 2 24.82 -14.28 -0.22
CA LYS A 2 24.32 -14.54 -1.60
C LYS A 2 23.43 -15.78 -1.78
N ASP A 3 23.53 -16.77 -0.89
CA ASP A 3 22.73 -18.01 -0.99
C ASP A 3 21.32 -17.93 -0.36
N LEU A 4 21.00 -16.90 0.44
CA LEU A 4 19.67 -16.78 1.09
C LEU A 4 18.54 -16.43 0.11
N PHE A 5 18.88 -15.83 -1.03
CA PHE A 5 17.92 -15.40 -2.05
C PHE A 5 17.93 -16.29 -3.30
N LYS A 6 18.70 -17.39 -3.28
CA LYS A 6 18.66 -18.38 -4.37
C LYS A 6 17.23 -18.91 -4.46
N ASN A 7 16.60 -18.71 -5.62
CA ASN A 7 15.24 -19.12 -5.97
C ASN A 7 14.09 -18.19 -5.53
N LEU A 8 14.36 -16.99 -5.01
CA LEU A 8 13.33 -15.95 -4.89
C LEU A 8 13.32 -15.09 -6.16
N GLU A 9 12.20 -15.12 -6.88
CA GLU A 9 11.97 -14.24 -8.03
C GLU A 9 11.17 -13.02 -7.59
N PHE A 10 11.56 -11.83 -8.04
CA PHE A 10 10.69 -10.66 -7.99
C PHE A 10 9.41 -10.96 -8.78
N LYS A 11 8.27 -10.99 -8.09
CA LYS A 11 6.97 -11.13 -8.74
C LYS A 11 6.20 -9.83 -8.62
N ALA A 12 5.98 -9.15 -9.74
CA ALA A 12 4.99 -8.08 -9.84
C ALA A 12 3.59 -8.72 -9.82
N ILE A 13 3.10 -9.04 -8.62
CA ILE A 13 1.75 -9.57 -8.44
C ILE A 13 0.79 -8.39 -8.66
N GLY A 14 0.02 -8.49 -9.75
CA GLY A 14 -0.79 -7.41 -10.30
C GLY A 14 -1.67 -6.70 -9.28
N THR A 15 -1.69 -5.38 -9.43
CA THR A 15 -2.35 -4.38 -8.59
C THR A 15 -3.86 -4.55 -8.68
N ILE A 16 -4.47 -5.13 -7.65
CA ILE A 16 -5.91 -4.94 -7.46
C ILE A 16 -6.07 -3.44 -7.18
N ILE A 17 -6.69 -2.72 -8.11
CA ILE A 17 -7.07 -1.31 -7.96
C ILE A 17 -8.56 -1.24 -8.20
N GLU A 18 -9.33 -1.23 -7.12
CA GLU A 18 -10.75 -0.89 -7.17
C GLU A 18 -10.86 0.63 -7.14
N LYS A 19 -11.68 1.18 -8.03
CA LYS A 19 -11.93 2.63 -8.11
C LYS A 19 -13.43 2.86 -8.06
N SER A 20 -13.88 3.79 -7.25
CA SER A 20 -15.24 4.29 -7.29
C SER A 20 -15.25 5.82 -7.21
N ALA A 21 -16.29 6.41 -7.77
CA ALA A 21 -16.58 7.83 -7.64
C ALA A 21 -18.09 8.00 -7.43
N ASP A 22 -18.49 8.92 -6.56
CA ASP A 22 -19.89 9.30 -6.39
C ASP A 22 -20.20 10.64 -7.08
N GLU A 23 -21.50 10.97 -7.18
CA GLU A 23 -21.98 12.21 -7.79
C GLU A 23 -21.51 13.48 -7.05
N SER A 24 -21.12 13.35 -5.77
CA SER A 24 -20.54 14.46 -5.00
C SER A 24 -19.07 14.74 -5.37
N GLY A 25 -18.45 13.84 -6.13
CA GLY A 25 -17.07 13.92 -6.58
C GLY A 25 -16.07 13.35 -5.60
N ARG A 26 -16.52 12.55 -4.61
CA ARG A 26 -15.64 11.77 -3.75
C ARG A 26 -15.11 10.61 -4.58
N ARG A 27 -13.80 10.40 -4.54
CA ARG A 27 -13.10 9.34 -5.29
C ARG A 27 -12.44 8.39 -4.31
N ILE A 28 -12.78 7.12 -4.38
CA ILE A 28 -12.19 6.08 -3.56
C ILE A 28 -11.30 5.20 -4.43
N ILE A 29 -10.10 4.92 -3.94
CA ILE A 29 -9.19 3.95 -4.53
C ILE A 29 -8.84 2.92 -3.45
N ARG A 30 -9.00 1.64 -3.77
CA ARG A 30 -8.56 0.54 -2.90
C ARG A 30 -7.54 -0.33 -3.64
N GLY A 31 -6.41 -0.59 -2.99
CA GLY A 31 -5.36 -1.43 -3.57
C GLY A 31 -4.21 -1.75 -2.62
N TYR A 32 -3.38 -2.70 -3.02
CA TYR A 32 -2.26 -3.15 -2.19
C TYR A 32 -1.17 -2.10 -2.12
N ALA A 33 -0.86 -1.64 -0.91
CA ALA A 33 0.29 -0.78 -0.62
C ALA A 33 1.59 -1.60 -0.50
N SER A 34 1.49 -2.87 -0.10
CA SER A 34 2.62 -3.80 -0.04
C SER A 34 2.15 -5.25 -0.12
N VAL A 35 3.02 -6.14 -0.61
CA VAL A 35 2.78 -7.59 -0.68
C VAL A 35 3.71 -8.31 0.30
N ALA A 36 3.16 -9.25 1.07
CA ALA A 36 3.90 -9.99 2.08
C ALA A 36 4.78 -11.09 1.45
N ASN A 37 5.90 -11.39 2.08
CA ASN A 37 6.76 -12.55 1.78
C ASN A 37 7.23 -12.63 0.32
N ASN A 38 7.32 -11.48 -0.35
CA ASN A 38 7.81 -11.35 -1.72
C ASN A 38 9.11 -10.53 -1.74
N LEU A 39 10.00 -10.87 -2.66
CA LEU A 39 11.23 -10.11 -2.86
C LEU A 39 10.88 -8.78 -3.53
N ASP A 40 11.27 -7.67 -2.91
CA ASP A 40 11.06 -6.34 -3.47
C ASP A 40 12.24 -5.90 -4.37
N ARG A 41 12.16 -4.66 -4.89
CA ARG A 41 13.20 -4.09 -5.77
C ARG A 41 14.57 -3.92 -5.09
N GLN A 42 14.61 -3.91 -3.76
CA GLN A 42 15.81 -3.73 -2.94
C GLN A 42 16.36 -5.07 -2.43
N ASN A 43 15.76 -6.19 -2.86
CA ASN A 43 16.01 -7.55 -2.38
C ASN A 43 15.68 -7.73 -0.90
N GLU A 44 14.68 -7.00 -0.41
CA GLU A 44 14.14 -7.11 0.93
C GLU A 44 12.82 -7.89 0.91
N ILE A 45 12.45 -8.45 2.05
CA ILE A 45 11.19 -9.18 2.23
C ILE A 45 10.47 -8.55 3.41
N ILE A 46 9.26 -8.06 3.17
CA ILE A 46 8.37 -7.58 4.22
C ILE A 46 7.50 -8.76 4.67
N THR A 47 7.59 -9.14 5.95
CA THR A 47 6.80 -10.26 6.47
C THR A 47 5.35 -9.85 6.72
N HIS A 48 4.46 -10.84 6.75
CA HIS A 48 3.06 -10.61 7.07
C HIS A 48 2.88 -9.99 8.47
N GLU A 49 3.64 -10.45 9.47
CA GLU A 49 3.59 -9.93 10.84
C GLU A 49 4.03 -8.46 10.90
N ALA A 50 4.99 -8.05 10.07
CA ALA A 50 5.42 -6.66 9.98
C ALA A 50 4.28 -5.78 9.43
N LEU A 51 3.57 -6.24 8.39
CA LEU A 51 2.41 -5.52 7.83
C LEU A 51 1.27 -5.40 8.85
N VAL A 52 0.96 -6.48 9.58
CA VAL A 52 -0.08 -6.47 10.64
C VAL A 52 0.23 -5.43 11.71
N LYS A 53 1.50 -5.28 12.10
CA LYS A 53 1.92 -4.27 13.10
C LYS A 53 1.85 -2.84 12.56
N ALA A 54 2.16 -2.64 11.27
CA ALA A 54 2.26 -1.31 10.66
C ALA A 54 0.92 -0.75 10.14
N LYS A 55 -0.09 -1.59 9.90
CA LYS A 55 -1.34 -1.17 9.22
C LYS A 55 -2.07 0.00 9.89
N GLU A 56 -1.97 0.13 11.21
CA GLU A 56 -2.66 1.17 11.99
C GLU A 56 -1.94 2.52 11.90
N ASP A 57 -0.64 2.54 11.58
CA ASP A 57 0.12 3.79 11.51
C ASP A 57 -0.31 4.66 10.33
N LEU A 58 -0.79 4.02 9.25
CA LEU A 58 -1.42 4.69 8.11
C LEU A 58 -2.79 5.30 8.44
N LEU A 59 -3.40 4.95 9.56
CA LEU A 59 -4.63 5.60 10.04
C LEU A 59 -4.32 6.75 11.00
N LYS A 60 -3.20 6.69 11.73
CA LYS A 60 -2.74 7.79 12.60
C LYS A 60 -2.23 8.98 11.80
N ASN A 61 -1.51 8.72 10.70
CA ASN A 61 -1.00 9.73 9.78
C ASN A 61 -1.55 9.45 8.37
N PRO A 62 -2.83 9.76 8.10
CA PRO A 62 -3.51 9.23 6.93
C PRO A 62 -3.21 9.97 5.64
N THR A 63 -2.40 11.03 5.64
CA THR A 63 -2.20 11.88 4.45
C THR A 63 -1.59 11.12 3.28
N ILE A 64 -2.22 11.23 2.10
CA ILE A 64 -1.69 10.73 0.84
C ILE A 64 -1.11 11.89 0.04
N PHE A 65 0.12 11.71 -0.44
CA PHE A 65 0.85 12.71 -1.20
C PHE A 65 1.00 12.30 -2.66
N TYR A 66 0.96 13.28 -3.56
CA TYR A 66 1.38 13.07 -4.94
C TYR A 66 2.91 12.94 -5.01
N GLU A 67 3.41 11.83 -5.55
CA GLU A 67 4.85 11.58 -5.79
C GLU A 67 5.77 11.86 -4.58
N HIS A 68 5.34 11.54 -3.36
CA HIS A 68 6.10 11.83 -2.13
C HIS A 68 6.41 13.32 -1.90
N LYS A 69 5.63 14.25 -2.47
CA LYS A 69 5.74 15.70 -2.21
C LYS A 69 5.03 16.10 -0.91
N HIS A 70 5.67 15.78 0.21
CA HIS A 70 5.12 15.90 1.57
C HIS A 70 4.64 17.31 1.97
N SER A 71 5.25 18.36 1.43
CA SER A 71 4.95 19.75 1.83
C SER A 71 4.05 20.51 0.86
N GLU A 72 3.82 19.97 -0.33
CA GLU A 72 3.26 20.73 -1.45
C GLU A 72 1.90 20.20 -1.90
N LEU A 73 1.73 18.87 -1.92
CA LEU A 73 0.59 18.25 -2.62
C LEU A 73 0.01 17.07 -1.83
N PRO A 74 -0.65 17.32 -0.67
CA PRO A 74 -1.59 16.35 -0.11
C PRO A 74 -2.80 16.24 -1.03
N VAL A 75 -3.14 15.02 -1.46
CA VAL A 75 -4.20 14.74 -2.46
C VAL A 75 -5.33 13.86 -1.92
N GLY A 76 -5.19 13.34 -0.71
CA GLY A 76 -6.19 12.50 -0.10
C GLY A 76 -5.79 11.99 1.27
N LYS A 77 -6.56 11.02 1.76
CA LYS A 77 -6.31 10.35 3.03
C LYS A 77 -6.63 8.86 2.98
N THR A 78 -5.87 8.05 3.70
CA THR A 78 -6.21 6.66 4.01
C THR A 78 -7.41 6.63 4.95
N ILE A 79 -8.44 5.88 4.59
CA ILE A 79 -9.68 5.74 5.36
C ILE A 79 -9.89 4.34 5.92
N ALA A 80 -9.20 3.33 5.38
CA ALA A 80 -9.21 1.96 5.89
C ALA A 80 -7.92 1.23 5.52
N THR A 81 -7.50 0.31 6.38
CA THR A 81 -6.41 -0.61 6.14
C THR A 81 -6.82 -2.03 6.51
N GLU A 82 -6.35 -2.99 5.74
CA GLU A 82 -6.59 -4.42 5.92
C GLU A 82 -5.31 -5.19 5.58
N VAL A 83 -5.04 -6.27 6.28
CA VAL A 83 -3.96 -7.20 5.90
C VAL A 83 -4.61 -8.54 5.62
N ASP A 84 -4.44 -9.03 4.41
CA ASP A 84 -4.90 -10.34 3.97
C ASP A 84 -3.71 -11.27 3.67
N SER A 85 -3.98 -12.46 3.15
CA SER A 85 -2.93 -13.43 2.82
C SER A 85 -1.94 -12.96 1.76
N LYS A 86 -2.25 -11.91 0.98
CA LYS A 86 -1.38 -11.34 -0.05
C LYS A 86 -0.56 -10.17 0.49
N GLY A 87 -1.13 -9.33 1.35
CA GLY A 87 -0.40 -8.21 1.94
C GLY A 87 -1.29 -7.11 2.50
N LEU A 88 -0.75 -5.89 2.51
CA LEU A 88 -1.39 -4.71 3.08
C LEU A 88 -2.22 -4.00 2.01
N LEU A 89 -3.53 -4.00 2.22
CA LEU A 89 -4.54 -3.40 1.39
C LEU A 89 -5.02 -2.10 2.04
N ILE A 90 -5.01 -1.01 1.28
CA ILE A 90 -5.42 0.31 1.77
C ILE A 90 -6.59 0.83 0.94
N THR A 91 -7.45 1.62 1.58
CA THR A 91 -8.50 2.39 0.92
C THR A 91 -8.24 3.86 1.15
N VAL A 92 -8.21 4.63 0.06
CA VAL A 92 -7.89 6.05 0.04
C VAL A 92 -9.07 6.83 -0.48
N GLU A 93 -9.44 7.90 0.22
CA GLU A 93 -10.35 8.93 -0.25
C GLU A 93 -9.53 10.11 -0.79
N PHE A 94 -9.70 10.42 -2.08
CA PHE A 94 -9.13 11.62 -2.69
C PHE A 94 -10.09 12.79 -2.52
N THR A 95 -9.55 13.91 -2.03
CA THR A 95 -10.28 15.18 -1.98
C THR A 95 -10.28 15.83 -3.37
N LYS A 96 -11.24 16.72 -3.60
CA LYS A 96 -11.26 17.60 -4.78
C LYS A 96 -10.17 18.65 -4.68
#